data_AF-A0A350Y662-F1
#
_entry.id   AF-A0A350Y662-F1
#
_cell.length_a   1.000
_cell.length_b   1.000
_cell.length_c   1.000
_cell.angle_alpha   90.00
_cell.angle_beta   90.00
_cell.angle_gamma   90.00
#
_symmetry.space_group_name_H-M   'P 1'
#
loop_
_entity.id
_entity.type
_entity.pdbx_description
1 polymer ?
#
loop_
_entity_poly.entity_id
_entity_poly.type
_entity_poly.pdbx_seq_one_letter_code
_entity_poly.pdbx_strand_id
1 'polypeptide(L)'
;LRVKISEVCSELDVDGLRGDIVTNRAAKALTAFEGRSEVTVDDIRRVITLCLRHRLRKDPLESIDSGYKVEKAFSRVFGLETESTDNSVVAANSVR
;
A
#
# COMPACT_ATOMS: atom_id res chain seq x y z
N LEU A 1 9.09 -8.31 -9.10
CA LEU A 1 8.61 -7.62 -7.87
C LEU A 1 9.30 -6.27 -7.64
N ARG A 2 10.64 -6.16 -7.67
CA ARG A 2 11.34 -4.90 -7.37
C ARG A 2 10.95 -3.72 -8.26
N VAL A 3 10.89 -3.92 -9.58
CA VAL A 3 10.47 -2.88 -10.54
C VAL A 3 9.06 -2.38 -10.25
N LYS A 4 8.12 -3.28 -9.96
CA LYS A 4 6.74 -2.91 -9.58
C LYS A 4 6.67 -2.12 -8.28
N ILE A 5 7.53 -2.42 -7.29
CA ILE A 5 7.60 -1.60 -6.05
C ILE A 5 8.03 -0.17 -6.37
N SER A 6 9.02 -0.01 -7.26
CA SER A 6 9.48 1.31 -7.70
C SER A 6 8.42 2.05 -8.50
N GLU A 7 7.66 1.34 -9.32
CA GLU A 7 6.51 1.90 -10.04
C GLU A 7 5.44 2.43 -9.07
N VAL A 8 5.08 1.69 -8.01
CA VAL A 8 4.17 2.18 -6.97
C VAL A 8 4.73 3.42 -6.26
N CYS A 9 6.01 3.44 -5.91
CA CYS A 9 6.64 4.60 -5.26
C CYS A 9 6.65 5.83 -6.18
N SER A 10 6.91 5.63 -7.47
CA SER A 10 6.87 6.69 -8.49
C SER A 10 5.47 7.24 -8.70
N GLU A 11 4.46 6.37 -8.70
CA GLU A 11 3.07 6.77 -8.90
C GLU A 11 2.48 7.55 -7.72
N LEU A 12 3.01 7.30 -6.51
CA LEU A 12 2.64 8.00 -5.28
C LEU A 12 3.45 9.28 -5.03
N ASP A 13 4.29 9.71 -5.98
CA ASP A 13 5.19 10.87 -5.87
C ASP A 13 6.01 10.87 -4.56
N VAL A 14 6.54 9.70 -4.21
CA VAL A 14 7.31 9.51 -3.00
C VAL A 14 8.74 10.01 -3.18
N ASP A 15 9.19 10.88 -2.28
CA ASP A 15 10.54 11.46 -2.35
C ASP A 15 11.65 10.40 -2.17
N GLY A 16 12.43 10.25 -3.24
CA GLY A 16 13.66 9.45 -3.31
C GLY A 16 13.47 7.95 -3.11
N LEU A 17 14.59 7.21 -3.21
CA LEU A 17 14.60 5.74 -3.25
C LEU A 17 14.42 5.04 -1.90
N ARG A 18 14.22 5.79 -0.81
CA ARG A 18 14.09 5.21 0.54
C ARG A 18 12.84 4.33 0.64
N GLY A 19 11.79 4.63 -0.12
CA GLY A 19 10.52 3.90 -0.09
C GLY A 19 10.66 2.52 -0.68
N ASP A 20 11.36 2.45 -1.81
CA ASP A 20 11.72 1.24 -2.52
C ASP A 20 12.54 0.30 -1.62
N ILE A 21 13.59 0.84 -0.99
CA ILE A 21 14.51 0.08 -0.16
C ILE A 21 13.77 -0.47 1.07
N VAL A 22 12.99 0.37 1.76
CA VAL A 22 12.28 -0.03 2.97
C VAL A 22 11.21 -1.07 2.64
N THR A 23 10.41 -0.88 1.60
CA THR A 23 9.37 -1.83 1.18
C THR A 23 9.97 -3.19 0.81
N ASN A 24 11.08 -3.21 0.06
CA ASN A 24 11.77 -4.46 -0.26
C ASN A 24 12.32 -5.19 0.98
N ARG A 25 12.88 -4.45 1.94
CA ARG A 25 13.40 -5.04 3.18
C ARG A 25 12.28 -5.55 4.08
N ALA A 26 11.18 -4.81 4.18
CA ALA A 26 10.01 -5.20 4.96
C ALA A 26 9.36 -6.47 4.38
N ALA A 27 9.18 -6.56 3.07
CA ALA A 27 8.60 -7.74 2.42
C ALA A 27 9.47 -9.00 2.64
N LYS A 28 10.80 -8.85 2.55
CA LYS A 28 11.75 -9.94 2.88
C LYS A 28 11.70 -10.33 4.35
N ALA A 29 11.61 -9.35 5.25
CA ALA A 29 11.52 -9.60 6.68
C ALA A 29 10.22 -10.35 7.04
N LEU A 30 9.09 -9.96 6.45
CA LEU A 30 7.81 -10.65 6.62
C LEU A 30 7.88 -12.09 6.09
N THR A 31 8.44 -12.27 4.89
CA THR A 31 8.63 -13.59 4.28
C THR A 31 9.47 -14.51 5.18
N ALA A 32 10.59 -13.99 5.70
CA ALA A 32 11.47 -14.73 6.60
C ALA A 32 10.83 -15.01 7.96
N PHE A 33 10.05 -14.05 8.50
CA PHE A 33 9.29 -14.22 9.73
C PHE A 33 8.28 -15.37 9.61
N GLU A 34 7.69 -15.58 8.43
CA GLU A 34 6.76 -16.67 8.13
C GLU A 34 7.47 -17.98 7.69
N GLY A 35 8.80 -18.05 7.81
CA GLY A 35 9.58 -19.26 7.49
C GLY A 35 9.70 -19.56 6.00
N ARG A 36 9.38 -18.60 5.12
CA ARG A 36 9.51 -18.72 3.67
C ARG A 36 10.80 -18.05 3.18
N SER A 37 11.21 -18.37 1.95
CA SER A 37 12.39 -17.77 1.29
C SER A 37 12.04 -16.90 0.08
N GLU A 38 10.82 -17.04 -0.45
CA GLU A 38 10.34 -16.31 -1.63
C GLU A 38 9.29 -15.28 -1.25
N VAL A 39 9.55 -14.03 -1.64
CA VAL A 39 8.63 -12.92 -1.44
C VAL A 39 7.49 -13.04 -2.44
N THR A 40 6.26 -12.97 -1.96
CA THR A 40 5.04 -12.99 -2.77
C THR A 40 4.46 -11.59 -2.95
N VAL A 41 3.45 -11.45 -3.81
CA VAL A 41 2.72 -10.19 -3.98
C VAL A 41 1.94 -9.83 -2.70
N ASP A 42 1.40 -10.82 -1.99
CA ASP A 42 0.67 -10.60 -0.74
C ASP A 42 1.57 -10.05 0.37
N ASP A 43 2.82 -10.51 0.44
CA ASP A 43 3.81 -9.98 1.38
C ASP A 43 4.02 -8.48 1.18
N ILE A 44 4.13 -8.05 -0.08
CA ILE A 44 4.33 -6.65 -0.43
C ILE A 44 3.07 -5.85 -0.08
N ARG A 45 1.89 -6.36 -0.44
CA ARG A 45 0.59 -5.74 -0.13
C ARG A 45 0.44 -5.45 1.37
N ARG A 46 0.82 -6.42 2.22
CA ARG A 46 0.71 -6.30 3.68
C ARG A 46 1.63 -5.24 4.29
N VAL A 47 2.80 -5.00 3.68
CA VAL A 47 3.80 -4.05 4.24
C VAL A 47 3.80 -2.69 3.58
N ILE A 48 3.37 -2.57 2.33
CA ILE A 48 3.57 -1.36 1.52
C ILE A 48 2.85 -0.14 2.11
N THR A 49 1.62 -0.32 2.61
CA THR A 49 0.84 0.73 3.26
C THR A 49 1.52 1.23 4.54
N LEU A 50 2.15 0.34 5.32
CA LEU A 50 2.93 0.71 6.50
C LEU A 50 4.18 1.52 6.11
N CYS A 51 4.86 1.11 5.03
CA CYS A 51 6.08 1.74 4.56
C CYS A 51 5.87 3.11 3.90
N LEU A 52 4.75 3.31 3.20
CA LEU A 52 4.57 4.49 2.35
C LEU A 52 3.60 5.53 2.90
N ARG A 53 2.59 5.18 3.72
CA ARG A 53 1.52 6.12 4.13
C ARG A 53 2.01 7.45 4.72
N HIS A 54 3.13 7.42 5.41
CA HIS A 54 3.73 8.57 6.10
C HIS A 54 4.76 9.32 5.24
N ARG A 55 5.03 8.81 4.03
CA ARG A 55 5.93 9.39 3.02
C ARG A 55 5.17 10.08 1.89
N LEU A 56 3.84 9.93 1.84
CA LEU A 56 2.99 10.65 0.90
C LEU A 56 2.95 12.13 1.27
N ARG A 57 3.12 12.98 0.25
CA ARG A 57 2.79 14.41 0.37
C ARG A 57 1.27 14.54 0.41
N LYS A 58 0.77 15.20 1.46
CA LYS A 58 -0.67 15.47 1.61
C LYS A 58 -0.97 16.85 1.07
N ASP A 59 -1.91 16.92 0.12
CA ASP A 59 -2.54 18.18 -0.24
C ASP A 59 -3.57 18.54 0.86
N PRO A 60 -3.54 19.75 1.45
CA PRO A 60 -4.52 20.17 2.45
C PRO A 60 -5.98 20.08 2.00
N LEU A 61 -6.24 20.11 0.69
CA LEU A 61 -7.58 20.03 0.11
C LEU A 61 -8.09 18.59 -0.08
N GLU A 62 -7.26 17.59 0.22
CA GLU A 62 -7.58 16.21 -0.03
C GLU A 62 -8.16 15.49 1.19
N SER A 63 -9.36 14.93 1.03
CA SER A 63 -10.09 14.22 2.10
C SER A 63 -9.82 12.72 2.17
N ILE A 64 -9.02 12.18 1.24
CA ILE A 64 -8.79 10.73 1.11
C ILE A 64 -7.68 10.27 2.06
N ASP A 65 -7.90 9.15 2.76
CA ASP A 65 -6.87 8.55 3.60
C ASP A 65 -5.64 8.11 2.78
N SER A 66 -4.45 8.43 3.30
CA SER A 66 -3.18 8.08 2.66
C SER A 66 -2.97 6.57 2.55
N GLY A 67 -3.54 5.78 3.47
CA GLY A 67 -3.48 4.32 3.38
C GLY A 67 -4.29 3.80 2.19
N TYR A 68 -5.51 4.30 2.01
CA TYR A 68 -6.35 3.95 0.86
C TYR A 68 -5.66 4.29 -0.48
N LYS A 69 -4.99 5.44 -0.57
CA LYS A 69 -4.22 5.80 -1.76
C LYS A 69 -3.13 4.79 -2.10
N VAL A 70 -2.37 4.37 -1.09
CA VAL A 70 -1.28 3.40 -1.28
C VAL A 70 -1.85 2.07 -1.77
N GLU A 71 -2.94 1.59 -1.16
CA GLU A 71 -3.58 0.34 -1.56
C GLU A 71 -4.13 0.41 -2.99
N LYS A 72 -4.72 1.54 -3.38
CA LYS A 72 -5.23 1.78 -4.74
C LYS A 72 -4.12 1.80 -5.78
N ALA A 73 -3.01 2.50 -5.51
CA ALA A 73 -1.85 2.53 -6.40
C ALA A 73 -1.20 1.14 -6.52
N PHE A 74 -1.05 0.43 -5.39
CA PHE A 74 -0.57 -0.93 -5.39
C PHE A 74 -1.45 -1.86 -6.25
N SER A 75 -2.76 -1.82 -6.04
CA SER A 75 -3.71 -2.67 -6.79
C SER A 75 -3.62 -2.40 -8.30
N ARG A 76 -3.53 -1.12 -8.70
CA ARG A 76 -3.37 -0.73 -10.11
C ARG A 76 -2.09 -1.25 -10.74
N VAL A 77 -0.92 -1.05 -10.10
CA VAL A 77 0.38 -1.51 -10.63
C VAL A 77 0.49 -3.04 -10.67
N PHE A 78 -0.11 -3.71 -9.70
CA PHE A 78 -0.09 -5.18 -9.65
C PHE A 78 -1.21 -5.84 -10.46
N GLY A 79 -2.17 -5.07 -10.99
CA GLY A 79 -3.30 -5.58 -11.79
C GLY A 79 -4.31 -6.35 -10.95
N LEU A 80 -4.55 -5.92 -9.70
CA LEU A 80 -5.47 -6.55 -8.76
C LEU A 80 -6.81 -5.80 -8.75
N GLU A 81 -7.91 -6.54 -8.67
CA GLU A 81 -9.24 -5.96 -8.47
C GLU A 81 -9.31 -5.33 -7.08
N THR A 82 -9.66 -4.04 -7.02
CA THR A 82 -9.86 -3.35 -5.76
C THR A 82 -11.34 -3.47 -5.39
N GLU A 83 -11.67 -4.20 -4.33
CA GLU A 83 -13.02 -4.11 -3.75
C GLU A 83 -13.20 -2.67 -3.26
N SER A 84 -14.07 -1.93 -3.93
CA SER A 84 -14.41 -0.56 -3.59
C SER A 84 -15.23 -0.58 -2.31
N THR A 85 -14.57 -0.53 -1.15
CA THR A 85 -15.24 -0.04 0.06
C THR A 85 -15.39 1.46 -0.08
N ASP A 86 -16.42 1.87 -0.83
CA ASP A 86 -16.90 3.24 -0.80
C ASP A 86 -17.33 3.53 0.64
N ASN A 87 -16.65 4.48 1.29
CA ASN A 87 -16.84 4.76 2.71
C ASN A 87 -18.11 5.63 2.95
N SER A 88 -19.17 5.38 2.17
CA SER A 88 -20.45 6.08 2.19
C SER A 88 -21.56 5.35 2.95
N VAL A 89 -21.29 4.20 3.60
CA VAL A 89 -22.29 3.44 4.39
C VAL A 89 -21.85 3.12 5.82
N VAL A 90 -21.53 4.15 6.61
CA VAL A 90 -21.50 4.06 8.09
C VAL A 90 -22.53 5.01 8.69
N ALA A 91 -23.82 4.74 8.43
CA ALA A 91 -24.94 5.32 9.19
C ALA A 91 -26.28 4.59 8.95
N ALA A 92 -26.36 3.26 9.07
CA ALA A 92 -27.64 2.56 9.29
C ALA A 92 -27.40 1.07 9.56
N ASN A 93 -26.98 0.72 10.78
CA ASN A 93 -27.34 -0.57 11.38
C ASN A 93 -27.06 -0.52 12.89
N SER A 94 -27.91 0.22 13.59
CA SER A 94 -28.07 0.06 15.03
C SER A 94 -29.49 0.46 15.42
N VAL A 95 -30.48 -0.35 15.06
CA VAL A 95 -31.62 -0.65 15.95
C VAL A 95 -32.09 -2.07 15.59
N ARG A 96 -31.82 -3.02 16.49
CA ARG A 96 -32.71 -4.17 16.69
C ARG A 96 -33.80 -3.73 17.66
#